data_AF-A0A811P248-F1
#
_entry.id   AF-A0A811P248-F1
#
_cell.length_a   1.000
_cell.length_b   1.000
_cell.length_c   1.000
_cell.angle_alpha   90.00
_cell.angle_beta   90.00
_cell.angle_gamma   90.00
#
_symmetry.space_group_name_H-M   'P 1'
#
loop_
_entity.id
_entity.type
_entity.pdbx_description
1 polymer ?
#
loop_
_entity_poly.entity_id
_entity_poly.type
_entity_poly.pdbx_seq_one_letter_code
_entity_poly.pdbx_strand_id
1 'polypeptide(L)'
;MSTPPPPPSPSNVGHGDEEERRKGAEEESPGMATKTLKAEAGEDGGALINIKVHSLTADDVFFRIKCDVKLRRLMDMYYGKHSLHPKAVLFLDPHGRYIRPNQTPDEVSLEDGDTIDIMLT
;
A
#
# COMPACT_ATOMS: atom_id res chain seq x y z
N MET A 1 -9.83 53.05 -50.29
CA MET A 1 -8.43 53.15 -49.85
C MET A 1 -8.19 52.01 -48.88
N SER A 2 -7.69 50.86 -49.34
CA SER A 2 -7.28 49.77 -48.43
C SER A 2 -6.10 49.07 -49.08
N THR A 3 -4.92 49.31 -48.53
CA THR A 3 -3.65 48.72 -48.96
C THR A 3 -3.62 47.21 -48.65
N PRO A 4 -3.01 46.38 -49.52
CA PRO A 4 -2.82 44.98 -49.22
C PRO A 4 -1.85 44.78 -48.04
N PRO A 5 -1.98 43.69 -47.26
CA PRO A 5 -1.07 43.41 -46.16
C PRO A 5 0.34 43.07 -46.67
N PRO A 6 1.39 43.38 -45.89
CA PRO A 6 2.77 43.06 -46.25
C PRO A 6 3.02 41.54 -46.20
N PRO A 7 3.92 40.99 -47.04
CA PRO A 7 4.39 39.62 -46.89
C PRO A 7 5.24 39.48 -45.62
N PRO A 8 5.15 38.37 -44.88
CA PRO A 8 6.05 38.13 -43.77
C PRO A 8 7.49 37.95 -44.27
N SER A 9 8.43 38.65 -43.63
CA SER A 9 9.87 38.54 -43.91
C SER A 9 10.42 37.16 -43.48
N PRO A 10 11.43 36.62 -44.18
CA PRO A 10 12.07 35.37 -43.82
C PRO A 10 13.05 35.61 -42.67
N SER A 11 12.60 35.36 -41.44
CA SER A 11 13.46 35.41 -40.26
C SER A 11 13.88 34.00 -39.86
N ASN A 12 15.17 33.73 -40.06
CA ASN A 12 16.01 32.93 -39.18
C ASN A 12 15.72 31.41 -39.10
N VAL A 13 16.50 30.65 -39.87
CA VAL A 13 16.78 29.23 -39.65
C VAL A 13 17.53 29.07 -38.32
N GLY A 14 16.78 28.94 -37.23
CA GLY A 14 17.30 28.51 -35.94
C GLY A 14 17.51 27.00 -35.96
N HIS A 15 18.68 26.56 -36.42
CA HIS A 15 19.22 25.26 -36.05
C HIS A 15 19.52 25.30 -34.55
N GLY A 16 18.66 24.67 -33.76
CA GLY A 16 18.80 24.51 -32.32
C GLY A 16 18.55 23.06 -31.98
N ASP A 17 19.61 22.40 -31.56
CA ASP A 17 19.72 21.05 -31.01
C ASP A 17 18.52 20.68 -30.12
N GLU A 18 17.83 19.60 -30.49
CA GLU A 18 16.93 18.89 -29.57
C GLU A 18 17.77 17.90 -28.78
N GLU A 19 18.40 18.39 -27.70
CA GLU A 19 18.88 17.55 -26.61
C GLU A 19 18.41 18.14 -25.29
N GLU A 20 17.47 17.39 -24.70
CA GLU A 20 17.17 17.27 -23.27
C GLU A 20 17.15 18.54 -22.41
N ARG A 21 15.99 18.79 -21.78
CA ARG A 21 15.86 18.72 -20.32
C ARG A 21 14.46 19.03 -19.78
N ARG A 22 14.01 18.12 -18.89
CA ARG A 22 13.34 18.37 -17.59
C ARG A 22 11.85 18.74 -17.61
N LYS A 23 11.00 17.84 -17.13
CA LYS A 23 10.51 17.76 -15.73
C LYS A 23 9.20 16.95 -15.68
N GLY A 24 9.26 15.83 -14.99
CA GLY A 24 8.11 15.00 -14.60
C GLY A 24 8.54 14.06 -13.48
N ALA A 25 9.20 14.61 -12.46
CA ALA A 25 9.49 13.94 -11.20
C ALA A 25 8.84 14.78 -10.09
N GLU A 26 8.02 14.11 -9.29
CA GLU A 26 7.23 14.49 -8.10
C GLU A 26 5.81 13.92 -8.33
N GLU A 27 5.38 12.87 -7.63
CA GLU A 27 5.52 12.62 -6.20
C GLU A 27 6.13 11.25 -5.91
N GLU A 28 7.45 11.24 -5.68
CA GLU A 28 8.03 10.29 -4.74
C GLU A 28 7.48 10.62 -3.35
N SER A 29 6.42 9.92 -2.95
CA SER A 29 6.12 9.83 -1.53
C SER A 29 7.36 9.25 -0.85
N PRO A 30 7.95 9.95 0.13
CA PRO A 30 9.21 9.55 0.74
C PRO A 30 9.04 8.16 1.33
N GLY A 31 9.99 7.30 0.94
CA GLY A 31 10.15 5.97 1.46
C GLY A 31 9.99 5.97 2.97
N MET A 32 9.04 5.19 3.45
CA MET A 32 8.93 4.88 4.86
C MET A 32 10.03 3.88 5.20
N ALA A 33 11.26 4.40 5.30
CA ALA A 33 12.39 3.69 5.85
C ALA A 33 12.05 3.22 7.28
N THR A 34 11.97 1.91 7.41
CA THR A 34 12.41 1.13 8.58
C THR A 34 12.03 1.67 9.95
N LYS A 35 10.98 1.10 10.53
CA LYS A 35 11.04 0.79 11.95
C LYS A 35 10.83 -0.71 12.14
N THR A 36 11.96 -1.41 12.19
CA THR A 36 12.12 -2.78 12.64
C THR A 36 11.34 -2.97 13.94
N LEU A 37 10.16 -3.61 13.86
CA LEU A 37 9.44 -4.03 15.05
C LEU A 37 9.89 -5.44 15.39
N LYS A 38 10.90 -5.50 16.24
CA LYS A 38 11.18 -6.64 17.10
C LYS A 38 9.96 -6.82 18.01
N ALA A 39 8.95 -7.54 17.53
CA ALA A 39 7.81 -7.95 18.35
C ALA A 39 8.24 -9.22 19.09
N GLU A 40 8.75 -9.00 20.31
CA GLU A 40 8.79 -9.96 21.40
C GLU A 40 7.34 -10.24 21.78
N ALA A 41 6.77 -11.32 21.24
CA ALA A 41 5.47 -11.83 21.68
C ALA A 41 5.75 -12.81 22.81
N GLY A 42 5.39 -12.39 24.02
CA GLY A 42 5.55 -13.15 25.25
C GLY A 42 4.88 -14.52 25.16
N GLU A 43 5.51 -15.46 25.86
CA GLU A 43 4.93 -16.72 26.26
C GLU A 43 3.68 -16.46 27.09
N ASP A 44 2.50 -16.63 26.50
CA ASP A 44 1.30 -17.00 27.26
C ASP A 44 0.37 -17.86 26.39
N GLY A 45 -0.29 -18.83 27.01
CA GLY A 45 -1.02 -19.94 26.40
C GLY A 45 -2.35 -19.57 25.75
N GLY A 46 -2.41 -18.45 25.02
CA GLY A 46 -3.61 -17.99 24.32
C GLY A 46 -4.03 -18.90 23.17
N ALA A 47 -5.35 -19.08 23.02
CA ALA A 47 -5.96 -19.89 21.97
C ALA A 47 -5.54 -19.40 20.58
N LEU A 48 -5.18 -20.36 19.72
CA LEU A 48 -4.88 -20.10 18.30
C LEU A 48 -6.18 -20.11 17.52
N ILE A 49 -6.43 -19.07 16.75
CA ILE A 49 -7.57 -18.95 15.83
C ILE A 49 -7.09 -19.02 14.38
N ASN A 50 -7.95 -19.54 13.51
CA ASN A 50 -7.70 -19.61 12.07
C ASN A 50 -8.36 -18.41 11.39
N ILE A 51 -7.58 -17.58 10.72
CA ILE A 51 -8.09 -16.42 9.99
C ILE A 51 -7.79 -16.60 8.51
N LYS A 52 -8.82 -16.43 7.69
CA LYS A 52 -8.69 -16.37 6.24
C LYS A 52 -8.44 -14.92 5.84
N VAL A 53 -7.41 -14.66 5.04
CA VAL A 53 -7.16 -13.35 4.45
C VAL A 53 -7.54 -13.44 2.98
N HIS A 54 -8.62 -12.76 2.62
CA HIS A 54 -9.12 -12.63 1.26
C HIS A 54 -8.51 -11.41 0.61
N SER A 55 -7.93 -11.57 -0.58
CA SER A 55 -7.38 -10.47 -1.36
C SER A 55 -8.05 -10.40 -2.72
N LEU A 56 -8.30 -9.18 -3.19
CA LEU A 56 -8.84 -8.93 -4.54
C LEU A 56 -7.85 -9.27 -5.65
N THR A 57 -6.55 -9.34 -5.33
CA THR A 57 -5.47 -9.48 -6.33
C THR A 57 -4.64 -10.74 -6.17
N ALA A 58 -4.75 -11.43 -5.03
CA ALA A 58 -3.97 -12.61 -4.71
C ALA A 58 -4.87 -13.72 -4.16
N ASP A 59 -4.36 -14.95 -4.19
CA ASP A 59 -5.05 -16.09 -3.59
C ASP A 59 -5.33 -15.88 -2.10
N ASP A 60 -6.45 -16.45 -1.67
CA ASP A 60 -6.81 -16.57 -0.27
C ASP A 60 -5.71 -17.30 0.51
N VAL A 61 -5.28 -16.71 1.62
CA VAL A 61 -4.29 -17.32 2.50
C VAL A 61 -4.86 -17.48 3.90
N PHE A 62 -4.59 -18.63 4.51
CA PHE A 62 -5.02 -18.93 5.87
C PHE A 62 -3.86 -18.72 6.84
N PHE A 63 -4.11 -17.97 7.90
CA PHE A 63 -3.17 -17.73 8.99
C PHE A 63 -3.68 -18.32 10.28
N ARG A 64 -2.77 -18.92 11.04
CA ARG A 64 -3.05 -19.39 12.40
C ARG A 64 -2.29 -18.53 13.39
N ILE A 65 -3.02 -17.72 14.14
CA ILE A 65 -2.46 -16.71 15.06
C ILE A 65 -3.12 -16.83 16.44
N LYS A 66 -2.45 -16.37 17.49
CA LYS A 66 -3.07 -16.31 18.82
C LYS A 66 -4.03 -15.11 18.90
N CYS A 67 -5.14 -15.25 19.61
CA CYS A 67 -6.08 -14.12 19.84
C CYS A 67 -5.45 -12.95 20.62
N ASP A 68 -4.42 -13.22 21.42
CA ASP A 68 -3.73 -12.23 22.26
C ASP A 68 -2.56 -11.51 21.55
N VAL A 69 -2.17 -11.96 20.35
CA VAL A 69 -1.05 -11.35 19.63
C VAL A 69 -1.50 -10.25 18.67
N LYS A 70 -0.66 -9.23 18.52
CA LYS A 70 -0.91 -8.13 17.58
C LYS A 70 -0.92 -8.61 16.13
N LEU A 71 -1.90 -8.13 15.36
CA LEU A 71 -2.05 -8.40 13.93
C LEU A 71 -0.90 -7.85 13.08
N ARG A 72 -0.05 -6.97 13.64
CA ARG A 72 1.16 -6.45 12.99
C ARG A 72 2.02 -7.53 12.37
N ARG A 73 2.23 -8.68 13.04
CA ARG A 73 3.09 -9.76 12.51
C ARG A 73 2.53 -10.34 11.21
N LEU A 74 1.21 -10.57 11.16
CA LEU A 74 0.51 -11.04 9.96
C LEU A 74 0.63 -10.02 8.84
N MET A 75 0.36 -8.75 9.13
CA MET A 75 0.44 -7.67 8.13
C MET A 75 1.85 -7.51 7.57
N ASP A 76 2.88 -7.49 8.43
CA ASP A 76 4.28 -7.33 8.04
C ASP A 76 4.75 -8.47 7.13
N MET A 77 4.37 -9.70 7.45
CA MET A 77 4.66 -10.87 6.63
C MET A 77 3.86 -10.84 5.32
N TYR A 78 2.62 -10.33 5.30
CA TYR A 78 1.86 -10.13 4.06
C TYR A 78 2.53 -9.10 3.14
N TYR A 79 2.95 -7.95 3.67
CA TYR A 79 3.70 -6.94 2.91
C TYR A 79 4.99 -7.53 2.33
N GLY A 80 5.76 -8.28 3.14
CA GLY A 80 6.99 -8.92 2.69
C GLY A 80 6.76 -10.00 1.62
N LYS A 81 5.65 -10.74 1.71
CA LYS A 81 5.31 -11.81 0.75
C LYS A 81 4.92 -11.28 -0.62
N HIS A 82 4.17 -10.18 -0.65
CA HIS A 82 3.64 -9.59 -1.89
C HIS A 82 4.43 -8.35 -2.34
N SER A 83 5.48 -7.96 -1.61
CA SER A 83 6.22 -6.71 -1.81
C SER A 83 5.31 -5.47 -1.89
N LEU A 84 4.23 -5.49 -1.09
CA LEU A 84 3.24 -4.41 -1.06
C LEU A 84 3.63 -3.34 -0.06
N HIS A 85 3.29 -2.09 -0.38
CA HIS A 85 3.54 -0.98 0.52
C HIS A 85 2.45 -0.92 1.60
N PRO A 86 2.79 -0.72 2.90
CA PRO A 86 1.79 -0.69 3.98
C PRO A 86 0.76 0.43 3.85
N LYS A 87 1.04 1.48 3.08
CA LYS A 87 0.08 2.54 2.78
C LYS A 87 -0.88 2.20 1.62
N ALA A 88 -0.52 1.23 0.79
CA ALA A 88 -1.31 0.82 -0.38
C ALA A 88 -2.27 -0.34 -0.06
N VAL A 89 -2.27 -0.84 1.18
CA VAL A 89 -3.00 -2.03 1.58
C VAL A 89 -3.70 -1.76 2.91
N LEU A 90 -5.01 -1.97 2.93
CA LEU A 90 -5.86 -1.82 4.09
C LEU A 90 -6.45 -3.19 4.43
N PHE A 91 -6.35 -3.56 5.71
CA PHE A 91 -6.93 -4.79 6.24
C PHE A 91 -8.29 -4.44 6.83
N LEU A 92 -9.32 -5.16 6.41
CA LEU A 92 -10.70 -4.97 6.84
C LEU A 92 -11.18 -6.17 7.64
N ASP A 93 -11.86 -5.91 8.75
CA ASP A 93 -12.50 -6.96 9.55
C ASP A 93 -13.80 -7.46 8.85
N PRO A 94 -14.42 -8.56 9.30
CA PRO A 94 -15.68 -9.06 8.72
C PRO A 94 -16.82 -8.02 8.70
N HIS A 95 -16.77 -7.01 9.57
CA HIS A 95 -17.71 -5.88 9.57
C HIS A 95 -17.29 -4.71 8.66
N GLY A 96 -16.17 -4.82 7.95
CA GLY A 96 -15.66 -3.82 7.01
C GLY A 96 -14.95 -2.63 7.65
N ARG A 97 -14.50 -2.72 8.92
CA ARG A 97 -13.73 -1.64 9.56
C ARG A 97 -12.24 -1.91 9.41
N TYR A 98 -11.48 -0.81 9.39
CA TYR A 98 -10.03 -0.87 9.25
C TYR A 98 -9.36 -1.46 10.48
N ILE A 99 -8.71 -2.60 10.28
CA ILE A 99 -7.84 -3.22 11.27
C ILE A 99 -6.51 -2.48 11.29
N ARG A 100 -6.05 -2.12 12.49
CA ARG A 100 -4.74 -1.50 12.71
C ARG A 100 -3.73 -2.57 13.11
N PRO A 101 -2.43 -2.41 12.76
CA PRO A 101 -1.40 -3.37 13.14
C PRO A 101 -1.25 -3.56 14.65
N ASN A 102 -1.60 -2.54 15.45
CA ASN A 102 -1.45 -2.60 16.90
C ASN A 102 -2.60 -3.32 17.61
N GLN A 103 -3.70 -3.62 16.90
CA GLN A 103 -4.86 -4.32 17.46
C GLN A 103 -4.61 -5.83 17.52
N THR A 104 -5.26 -6.46 18.49
CA THR A 104 -5.36 -7.91 18.61
C THR A 104 -6.62 -8.44 17.92
N PRO A 105 -6.65 -9.72 17.51
CA PRO A 105 -7.86 -10.35 16.99
C PRO A 105 -9.06 -10.24 17.94
N ASP A 106 -8.82 -10.35 19.26
CA ASP A 106 -9.85 -10.18 20.28
C ASP A 106 -10.48 -8.77 20.23
N GLU A 107 -9.67 -7.72 20.12
CA GLU A 107 -10.15 -6.33 20.01
C GLU A 107 -10.97 -6.06 18.74
N VAL A 108 -10.63 -6.70 17.63
CA VAL A 108 -11.39 -6.59 16.37
C VAL A 108 -12.52 -7.60 16.27
N SER A 109 -12.77 -8.40 17.32
CA SER A 109 -13.79 -9.44 17.38
C SER A 109 -13.64 -10.49 16.28
N LEU A 110 -12.40 -10.86 15.93
CA LEU A 110 -12.10 -11.95 15.00
C LEU A 110 -12.14 -13.29 15.74
N GLU A 111 -12.94 -14.22 15.23
CA GLU A 111 -13.08 -15.57 15.78
C GLU A 111 -12.31 -16.63 14.98
N ASP A 112 -12.40 -17.89 15.42
CA ASP A 112 -11.92 -19.03 14.65
C ASP A 112 -12.76 -19.19 13.37
N GLY A 113 -12.08 -19.17 12.22
CA GLY A 113 -12.71 -19.30 10.90
C GLY A 113 -13.08 -17.96 10.25
N ASP A 114 -12.75 -16.83 10.89
CA ASP A 114 -13.09 -15.51 10.39
C ASP A 114 -12.34 -15.11 9.12
N THR A 115 -12.86 -14.11 8.40
CA THR A 115 -12.26 -13.63 7.15
C THR A 115 -11.93 -12.13 7.22
N ILE A 116 -10.68 -11.80 6.94
CA ILE A 116 -10.17 -10.45 6.75
C ILE A 116 -10.12 -10.15 5.27
N ASP A 117 -10.66 -9.01 4.85
CA ASP A 117 -10.58 -8.56 3.46
C ASP A 117 -9.40 -7.60 3.26
N ILE A 118 -8.69 -7.74 2.14
CA ILE A 118 -7.59 -6.88 1.74
C ILE A 118 -8.06 -5.93 0.66
N MET A 119 -8.15 -4.66 1.04
CA MET A 119 -8.46 -3.57 0.14
C MET A 119 -7.17 -2.85 -0.26
N LEU A 120 -6.87 -2.86 -1.56
CA LEU A 120 -5.81 -2.03 -2.13
C LEU A 120 -6.34 -0.63 -2.37
N THR A 121 -5.50 0.38 -2.11
CA THR A 121 -5.80 1.80 -2.35
C THR A 121 -4.80 2.44 -3.29
#